data_AF-A0A958JID8-F1
#
_entry.id   AF-A0A958JID8-F1
#
_cell.length_a   1.000
_cell.length_b   1.000
_cell.length_c   1.000
_cell.angle_alpha   90.00
_cell.angle_beta   90.00
_cell.angle_gamma   90.00
#
_symmetry.space_group_name_H-M   'P 1'
#
loop_
_entity.id
_entity.type
_entity.pdbx_description
1 polymer ?
#
loop_
_entity_poly.entity_id
_entity_poly.type
_entity_poly.pdbx_seq_one_letter_code
_entity_poly.pdbx_strand_id
1 'polypeptide(L)'
;MAKAERPPTESIITREPFPNSNKIYVPGKLHDIRVAMREIRLSDAPTKARADGGQETEPSLASSPARSLTVYDTSGPYTDPQVEIDVRRGLPALRRPWIEARGDVQRLEGYSSKYALLREAQQEKDIRFPHQQRPLRGKSDANVTQLHYARKGIVTAEMEYVAIRENQRIDELSERMRPLSARHRGESFGANVPASYITPEFVRDEIAAGRAIIPANINHPESEPMIIGRNFLVKINANIGNSAVTSSIEEEVEKAVWATRHGADTIMDLSTGNNIHETREWIIRNTAVPLGTVPIYQALEKVGGKAEDLTWELYRDTLIEQAEQGVDYFTIHAGVLLRYVPLTAERVTGIVSRGGSIMAKWCLAHHRENFLYTHFEEICEIMKAYDVSFSLGDGLRPGSIADANDRAQFAELET
;
A
#
# COMPACT_ATOMS: atom_id res chain seq x y z
N MET A 1 4.08 -30.16 12.58
CA MET A 1 5.29 -29.54 13.14
C MET A 1 5.33 -28.12 12.61
N ALA A 2 5.44 -27.11 13.48
CA ALA A 2 5.64 -25.74 13.03
C ALA A 2 6.94 -25.65 12.23
N LYS A 3 6.94 -24.94 11.08
CA LYS A 3 8.18 -24.69 10.33
C LYS A 3 9.11 -23.83 11.22
N ALA A 4 10.40 -24.14 11.22
CA ALA A 4 11.38 -23.30 11.90
C ALA A 4 11.45 -21.94 11.20
N GLU A 5 11.40 -20.86 11.95
CA GLU A 5 11.61 -19.52 11.41
C GLU A 5 13.06 -19.35 10.97
N ARG A 6 13.23 -18.76 9.79
CA ARG A 6 14.53 -18.48 9.19
C ARG A 6 14.46 -17.13 8.49
N PRO A 7 15.53 -16.31 8.57
CA PRO A 7 15.68 -15.16 7.71
C PRO A 7 15.56 -15.55 6.23
N PRO A 8 15.02 -14.66 5.37
CA PRO A 8 14.95 -14.91 3.94
C PRO A 8 16.35 -15.04 3.33
N THR A 9 16.46 -15.97 2.37
CA THR A 9 17.61 -16.12 1.48
C THR A 9 17.23 -15.69 0.07
N GLU A 10 18.20 -15.19 -0.70
CA GLU A 10 17.95 -14.74 -2.08
C GLU A 10 17.46 -15.87 -3.01
N SER A 11 17.74 -17.14 -2.68
CA SER A 11 17.44 -18.27 -3.56
C SER A 11 15.94 -18.54 -3.79
N ILE A 12 15.07 -18.02 -2.93
CA ILE A 12 13.61 -18.24 -3.02
C ILE A 12 12.92 -17.05 -3.71
N ILE A 13 13.57 -15.89 -3.79
CA ILE A 13 12.92 -14.65 -4.21
C ILE A 13 12.82 -14.55 -5.73
N THR A 14 11.61 -14.37 -6.25
CA THR A 14 11.37 -14.28 -7.69
C THR A 14 11.90 -12.96 -8.27
N ARG A 15 12.88 -13.04 -9.19
CA ARG A 15 13.58 -11.87 -9.76
C ARG A 15 13.69 -11.81 -11.29
N GLU A 16 13.19 -12.81 -12.00
CA GLU A 16 13.31 -12.84 -13.46
C GLU A 16 12.58 -11.63 -14.09
N PRO A 17 13.18 -10.86 -15.01
CA PRO A 17 12.46 -9.83 -15.74
C PRO A 17 11.26 -10.41 -16.50
N PHE A 18 10.23 -9.60 -16.75
CA PHE A 18 9.10 -10.06 -17.56
C PHE A 18 9.53 -10.32 -19.01
N PRO A 19 9.03 -11.39 -19.66
CA PRO A 19 9.32 -11.65 -21.06
C PRO A 19 9.00 -10.43 -21.94
N ASN A 20 9.88 -10.15 -22.90
CA ASN A 20 9.77 -9.04 -23.87
C ASN A 20 9.55 -7.66 -23.23
N SER A 21 9.89 -7.49 -21.96
CA SER A 21 9.66 -6.25 -21.22
C SER A 21 10.95 -5.76 -20.59
N ASN A 22 11.08 -4.44 -20.46
CA ASN A 22 12.16 -3.82 -19.68
C ASN A 22 11.56 -2.92 -18.61
N LYS A 23 12.18 -2.87 -17.44
CA LYS A 23 11.95 -1.79 -16.49
C LYS A 23 12.47 -0.48 -17.10
N ILE A 24 11.67 0.57 -17.01
CA ILE A 24 12.08 1.93 -17.40
C ILE A 24 11.79 2.91 -16.26
N TYR A 25 12.49 4.04 -16.27
CA TYR A 25 12.32 5.10 -15.29
C TYR A 25 12.08 6.43 -16.01
N VAL A 26 10.93 7.05 -15.75
CA VAL A 26 10.57 8.35 -16.32
C VAL A 26 11.01 9.45 -15.35
N PRO A 27 11.81 10.44 -15.78
CA PRO A 27 12.27 11.50 -14.88
C PRO A 27 11.14 12.48 -14.54
N GLY A 28 11.18 13.01 -13.32
CA GLY A 28 10.39 14.16 -12.90
C GLY A 28 10.76 15.44 -13.64
N LYS A 29 9.85 16.41 -13.61
CA LYS A 29 10.02 17.77 -14.15
C LYS A 29 10.13 18.82 -13.04
N LEU A 30 9.45 18.60 -11.90
CA LEU A 30 9.41 19.51 -10.75
C LEU A 30 10.42 19.08 -9.67
N HIS A 31 10.53 17.78 -9.41
CA HIS A 31 11.40 17.17 -8.41
C HIS A 31 12.39 16.19 -9.05
N ASP A 32 13.54 15.97 -8.39
CA ASP A 32 14.52 14.95 -8.80
C ASP A 32 14.03 13.55 -8.44
N ILE A 33 13.10 13.04 -9.25
CA ILE A 33 12.46 11.73 -9.10
C ILE A 33 12.59 10.90 -10.37
N ARG A 34 12.51 9.57 -10.19
CA ARG A 34 12.52 8.59 -11.27
C ARG A 34 11.37 7.61 -11.09
N VAL A 35 10.39 7.68 -11.97
CA VAL A 35 9.12 6.95 -11.85
C VAL A 35 9.19 5.64 -12.61
N ALA A 36 9.14 4.52 -11.87
CA ALA A 36 9.22 3.19 -12.43
C ALA A 36 7.97 2.82 -13.26
N MET A 37 8.20 2.27 -14.45
CA MET A 37 7.18 1.68 -15.33
C MET A 37 7.77 0.46 -16.04
N ARG A 38 6.93 -0.26 -16.78
CA ARG A 38 7.38 -1.36 -17.65
C ARG A 38 7.11 -1.04 -19.10
N GLU A 39 8.10 -1.26 -19.94
CA GLU A 39 7.99 -1.10 -21.38
C GLU A 39 7.99 -2.47 -22.06
N ILE A 40 6.90 -2.81 -22.75
CA ILE A 40 6.75 -4.06 -23.51
C ILE A 40 7.14 -3.79 -24.96
N ARG A 41 8.12 -4.54 -25.49
CA ARG A 41 8.51 -4.49 -26.90
C ARG A 41 7.51 -5.28 -27.74
N LEU A 42 6.94 -4.62 -28.74
CA LEU A 42 6.06 -5.27 -29.72
C LEU A 42 6.88 -5.76 -30.91
N SER A 43 6.43 -6.85 -31.54
CA SER A 43 7.00 -7.30 -32.80
C SER A 43 6.69 -6.32 -33.93
N ASP A 44 7.60 -6.20 -34.88
CA ASP A 44 7.30 -5.52 -36.13
C ASP A 44 6.20 -6.31 -36.86
N ALA A 45 5.14 -5.61 -37.25
CA ALA A 45 4.12 -6.23 -38.10
C ALA A 45 4.77 -6.53 -39.46
N PRO A 46 4.65 -7.75 -40.02
CA PRO A 46 5.01 -7.95 -41.41
C PRO A 46 4.05 -7.11 -42.25
N THR A 47 4.54 -6.01 -42.84
CA THR A 47 3.82 -5.25 -43.85
C THR A 47 3.66 -6.13 -45.08
N LYS A 48 2.64 -7.00 -45.09
CA LYS A 48 2.16 -7.59 -46.34
C LYS A 48 1.37 -6.51 -47.08
N ALA A 49 2.08 -5.62 -47.76
CA ALA A 49 1.48 -4.84 -48.83
C ALA A 49 1.07 -5.84 -49.92
N ARG A 50 -0.21 -6.20 -49.98
CA ARG A 50 -0.76 -6.86 -51.17
C ARG A 50 -0.85 -5.78 -52.25
N ALA A 51 0.19 -5.67 -53.07
CA ALA A 51 0.05 -5.07 -54.38
C ALA A 51 -0.74 -6.06 -55.25
N ASP A 52 -1.83 -5.60 -55.85
CA ASP A 52 -2.53 -6.37 -56.89
C ASP A 52 -1.53 -6.68 -58.02
N GLY A 53 -1.09 -7.93 -58.08
CA GLY A 53 -0.30 -8.49 -59.17
C GLY A 53 1.16 -8.01 -59.25
N GLY A 54 2.06 -8.59 -58.44
CA GLY A 54 3.49 -8.57 -58.74
C GLY A 54 4.41 -8.66 -57.51
N GLN A 55 5.13 -9.78 -57.41
CA GLN A 55 6.28 -10.09 -56.53
C GLN A 55 6.16 -9.79 -55.02
N GLU A 56 6.28 -10.87 -54.23
CA GLU A 56 6.58 -10.81 -52.80
C GLU A 56 7.91 -10.08 -52.60
N THR A 57 7.83 -8.82 -52.13
CA THR A 57 8.99 -8.11 -51.61
C THR A 57 9.13 -8.43 -50.13
N GLU A 58 10.29 -8.97 -49.74
CA GLU A 58 10.70 -9.13 -48.34
C GLU A 58 10.41 -7.83 -47.55
N PRO A 59 9.77 -7.89 -46.38
CA PRO A 59 9.51 -6.69 -45.60
C PRO A 59 10.86 -6.05 -45.21
N SER A 60 11.12 -4.82 -45.66
CA SER A 60 12.31 -4.10 -45.21
C SER A 60 12.19 -3.80 -43.71
N LEU A 61 12.94 -4.53 -42.89
CA LEU A 61 13.08 -4.36 -41.43
C LEU A 61 13.69 -3.00 -41.01
N ALA A 62 14.01 -2.12 -41.95
CA ALA A 62 14.63 -0.84 -41.68
C ALA A 62 13.60 0.29 -41.88
N SER A 63 12.89 0.66 -40.81
CA SER A 63 12.38 2.04 -40.51
C SER A 63 11.06 2.12 -39.75
N SER A 64 10.47 1.02 -39.26
CA SER A 64 9.43 1.17 -38.23
C SER A 64 10.09 1.44 -36.88
N PRO A 65 9.79 2.56 -36.18
CA PRO A 65 10.27 2.75 -34.83
C PRO A 65 9.73 1.59 -33.99
N ALA A 66 10.62 0.80 -33.38
CA ALA A 66 10.25 -0.31 -32.49
C ALA A 66 9.08 0.15 -31.62
N ARG A 67 7.91 -0.46 -31.82
CA ARG A 67 6.71 -0.04 -31.12
C ARG A 67 6.79 -0.63 -29.72
N SER A 68 6.80 0.24 -28.72
CA SER A 68 6.76 -0.17 -27.33
C SER A 68 5.48 0.31 -26.67
N LEU A 69 4.96 -0.50 -25.75
CA LEU A 69 3.82 -0.15 -24.92
C LEU A 69 4.30 0.04 -23.48
N THR A 70 4.13 1.26 -22.97
CA THR A 70 4.41 1.55 -21.55
C THR A 70 3.19 1.17 -20.71
N VAL A 71 3.41 0.36 -19.69
CA VAL A 71 2.38 -0.10 -18.75
C VAL A 71 2.76 0.22 -17.31
N TYR A 72 1.75 0.38 -16.46
CA TYR A 72 1.93 0.46 -15.01
C TYR A 72 2.65 -0.78 -14.50
N ASP A 73 3.52 -0.62 -13.51
CA ASP A 73 4.32 -1.70 -12.95
C ASP A 73 4.54 -1.48 -11.45
N THR A 74 4.09 -2.44 -10.65
CA THR A 74 4.16 -2.45 -9.19
C THR A 74 5.25 -3.38 -8.67
N SER A 75 5.97 -4.09 -9.54
CA SER A 75 6.95 -5.10 -9.16
C SER A 75 8.22 -4.56 -8.47
N GLY A 76 8.33 -3.23 -8.37
CA GLY A 76 9.48 -2.57 -7.76
C GLY A 76 10.81 -2.92 -8.43
N PRO A 77 11.92 -2.81 -7.70
CA PRO A 77 13.26 -3.12 -8.23
C PRO A 77 13.50 -4.60 -8.56
N TYR A 78 12.62 -5.52 -8.15
CA TYR A 78 12.81 -6.97 -8.33
C TYR A 78 12.85 -7.41 -9.80
N THR A 79 12.26 -6.64 -10.71
CA THR A 79 12.24 -6.95 -12.15
C THR A 79 13.21 -6.10 -12.97
N ASP A 80 14.01 -5.26 -12.31
CA ASP A 80 15.10 -4.53 -12.93
C ASP A 80 16.39 -5.36 -12.87
N PRO A 81 16.91 -5.88 -14.00
CA PRO A 81 18.16 -6.64 -14.02
C PRO A 81 19.38 -5.79 -13.67
N GLN A 82 19.27 -4.46 -13.62
CA GLN A 82 20.37 -3.56 -13.25
C GLN A 82 20.46 -3.32 -11.74
N VAL A 83 19.45 -3.72 -10.96
CA VAL A 83 19.43 -3.54 -9.51
C VAL A 83 19.87 -4.83 -8.81
N GLU A 84 20.92 -4.72 -8.01
CA GLU A 84 21.32 -5.77 -7.07
C GLU A 84 20.40 -5.75 -5.85
N ILE A 85 19.75 -6.88 -5.55
CA ILE A 85 18.85 -7.03 -4.40
C ILE A 85 19.49 -7.96 -3.40
N ASP A 86 19.65 -7.46 -2.17
CA ASP A 86 19.99 -8.23 -0.98
C ASP A 86 18.85 -8.04 0.02
N VAL A 87 18.04 -9.08 0.22
CA VAL A 87 16.86 -9.01 1.10
C VAL A 87 17.20 -8.75 2.56
N ARG A 88 18.45 -8.98 2.97
CA ARG A 88 18.94 -8.70 4.32
C ARG A 88 19.32 -7.24 4.49
N ARG A 89 19.61 -6.52 3.39
CA ARG A 89 19.79 -5.06 3.35
C ARG A 89 18.49 -4.30 3.18
N GLY A 90 17.50 -4.92 2.53
CA GLY A 90 16.26 -4.25 2.14
C GLY A 90 16.42 -3.44 0.85
N LEU A 91 15.31 -2.90 0.36
CA LEU A 91 15.26 -2.08 -0.84
C LEU A 91 15.89 -0.69 -0.61
N PRO A 92 16.32 -0.01 -1.69
CA PRO A 92 16.76 1.38 -1.60
C PRO A 92 15.65 2.27 -1.03
N ALA A 93 16.01 3.10 -0.05
CA ALA A 93 15.12 4.07 0.58
C ALA A 93 14.85 5.30 -0.31
N LEU A 94 14.22 5.08 -1.48
CA LEU A 94 13.94 6.04 -2.55
C LEU A 94 13.45 7.41 -2.04
N ARG A 95 12.46 7.41 -1.14
CA ARG A 95 11.79 8.64 -0.67
C ARG A 95 12.52 9.36 0.46
N ARG A 96 13.55 8.75 1.07
CA ARG A 96 14.23 9.30 2.25
C ARG A 96 14.72 10.74 2.02
N PRO A 97 15.39 11.08 0.89
CA PRO A 97 15.83 12.44 0.64
C PRO A 97 14.66 13.43 0.56
N TRP A 98 13.51 13.03 -0.01
CA TRP A 98 12.33 13.90 -0.18
C TRP A 98 11.64 14.19 1.15
N ILE A 99 11.65 13.20 2.06
CA ILE A 99 11.09 13.30 3.40
C ILE A 99 11.97 14.23 4.25
N GLU A 100 13.29 14.02 4.25
CA GLU A 100 14.21 14.84 5.06
C GLU A 100 14.33 16.28 4.54
N ALA A 101 14.28 16.50 3.22
CA ALA A 101 14.40 17.83 2.62
C ALA A 101 13.27 18.81 2.99
N ARG A 102 12.10 18.32 3.43
CA ARG A 102 11.00 19.19 3.88
C ARG A 102 11.28 19.86 5.23
N GLY A 103 12.17 19.28 6.03
CA GLY A 103 12.58 19.84 7.31
C GLY A 103 11.50 19.82 8.40
N ASP A 104 10.44 19.02 8.25
CA ASP A 104 9.31 18.89 9.18
C ASP A 104 9.32 17.59 10.00
N VAL A 105 10.27 16.71 9.75
CA VAL A 105 10.52 15.47 10.51
C VAL A 105 11.71 15.62 11.47
N GLN A 106 11.71 14.80 12.52
CA GLN A 106 12.82 14.61 13.44
C GLN A 106 13.10 13.11 13.61
N ARG A 107 14.37 12.76 13.81
CA ARG A 107 14.79 11.38 14.05
C ARG A 107 14.72 11.07 15.54
N LEU A 108 14.07 9.98 15.91
CA LEU A 108 13.99 9.51 17.28
C LEU A 108 15.32 8.85 17.71
N GLU A 109 15.56 8.76 19.03
CA GLU A 109 16.74 8.07 19.57
C GLU A 109 16.68 6.54 19.34
N GLY A 110 15.45 6.00 19.34
CA GLY A 110 15.09 4.60 19.08
C GLY A 110 13.57 4.49 18.96
N TYR A 111 13.04 3.27 18.96
CA TYR A 111 11.59 3.05 19.00
C TYR A 111 10.99 3.59 20.32
N SER A 112 9.79 4.17 20.24
CA SER A 112 9.09 4.70 21.42
C SER A 112 8.00 3.76 21.95
N SER A 113 7.60 2.75 21.17
CA SER A 113 6.71 1.68 21.64
C SER A 113 7.38 0.85 22.75
N LYS A 114 6.64 0.62 23.83
CA LYS A 114 7.08 -0.28 24.92
C LYS A 114 7.28 -1.70 24.40
N TYR A 115 6.39 -2.18 23.53
CA TYR A 115 6.51 -3.52 22.96
C TYR A 115 7.75 -3.64 22.07
N ALA A 116 8.01 -2.65 21.20
CA ALA A 116 9.21 -2.64 20.36
C ALA A 116 10.49 -2.69 21.20
N LEU A 117 10.58 -1.87 22.25
CA LEU A 117 11.72 -1.85 23.17
C LEU A 117 11.91 -3.19 23.90
N LEU A 118 10.81 -3.85 24.31
CA LEU A 118 10.86 -5.18 24.92
C LEU A 118 11.39 -6.23 23.93
N ARG A 119 10.94 -6.20 22.67
CA ARG A 119 11.44 -7.08 21.62
C ARG A 119 12.91 -6.82 21.34
N GLU A 120 13.32 -5.55 21.27
CA GLU A 120 14.72 -5.19 21.07
C GLU A 120 15.65 -5.79 22.13
N ALA A 121 15.21 -5.79 23.39
CA ALA A 121 15.94 -6.36 24.53
C ALA A 121 15.95 -7.90 24.57
N GLN A 122 15.00 -8.57 23.93
CA GLN A 122 14.93 -10.04 23.87
C GLN A 122 15.97 -10.64 22.91
N GLN A 123 16.40 -11.86 23.22
CA GLN A 123 17.53 -12.57 22.58
C GLN A 123 17.20 -13.27 21.25
N GLU A 124 15.99 -13.10 20.70
CA GLU A 124 15.59 -13.62 19.36
C GLU A 124 16.29 -12.84 18.22
N LYS A 125 17.62 -12.77 18.28
CA LYS A 125 18.47 -12.03 17.34
C LYS A 125 18.52 -12.69 15.97
N ASP A 126 18.31 -14.00 15.89
CA ASP A 126 18.58 -14.79 14.68
C ASP A 126 17.56 -14.54 13.55
N ILE A 127 16.36 -14.05 13.88
CA ILE A 127 15.29 -13.75 12.91
C ILE A 127 15.08 -12.25 12.67
N ARG A 128 15.83 -11.39 13.35
CA ARG A 128 15.65 -9.93 13.27
C ARG A 128 16.22 -9.37 11.97
N PHE A 129 15.54 -8.35 11.41
CA PHE A 129 16.07 -7.60 10.29
C PHE A 129 17.39 -6.88 10.69
N PRO A 130 18.51 -7.10 9.97
CA PRO A 130 19.82 -6.62 10.43
C PRO A 130 19.98 -5.09 10.45
N HIS A 131 19.36 -4.38 9.51
CA HIS A 131 19.56 -2.95 9.33
C HIS A 131 18.40 -2.13 9.93
N GLN A 132 18.32 -2.11 11.26
CA GLN A 132 17.34 -1.28 11.94
C GLN A 132 17.65 0.21 11.76
N GLN A 133 16.72 0.94 11.16
CA GLN A 133 16.79 2.40 11.06
C GLN A 133 16.10 3.03 12.27
N ARG A 134 16.66 4.14 12.76
CA ARG A 134 15.97 4.95 13.78
C ARG A 134 14.72 5.59 13.17
N PRO A 135 13.53 5.46 13.78
CA PRO A 135 12.30 6.01 13.24
C PRO A 135 12.36 7.54 13.11
N LEU A 136 11.66 8.05 12.11
CA LEU A 136 11.30 9.45 11.99
C LEU A 136 9.91 9.68 12.58
N ARG A 137 9.69 10.89 13.07
CA ARG A 137 8.39 11.40 13.51
C ARG A 137 8.27 12.85 13.05
N GLY A 138 7.06 13.33 12.75
CA GLY A 138 6.80 14.76 12.60
C GLY A 138 7.26 15.55 13.83
N LYS A 139 7.82 16.75 13.62
CA LYS A 139 8.11 17.70 14.70
C LYS A 139 6.82 18.08 15.44
N SER A 140 6.92 18.53 16.69
CA SER A 140 5.77 18.72 17.60
C SER A 140 4.64 19.63 17.07
N ASP A 141 4.94 20.53 16.16
CA ASP A 141 4.02 21.47 15.51
C ASP A 141 3.76 21.14 14.02
N ALA A 142 4.41 20.09 13.50
CA ALA A 142 4.32 19.70 12.10
C ALA A 142 3.23 18.65 11.86
N ASN A 143 2.48 18.84 10.78
CA ASN A 143 1.66 17.80 10.19
C ASN A 143 2.33 17.36 8.89
N VAL A 144 2.76 16.11 8.85
CA VAL A 144 3.58 15.59 7.76
C VAL A 144 2.75 14.90 6.66
N THR A 145 1.42 15.02 6.71
CA THR A 145 0.52 14.26 5.82
C THR A 145 0.43 14.85 4.42
N GLN A 146 0.24 13.99 3.41
CA GLN A 146 -0.06 14.46 2.04
C GLN A 146 -1.30 15.37 1.98
N LEU A 147 -2.33 15.07 2.79
CA LEU A 147 -3.53 15.90 2.92
C LEU A 147 -3.19 17.32 3.41
N HIS A 148 -2.28 17.44 4.37
CA HIS A 148 -1.84 18.73 4.90
C HIS A 148 -1.10 19.55 3.85
N TYR A 149 -0.12 18.95 3.15
CA TYR A 149 0.60 19.65 2.08
C TYR A 149 -0.35 20.07 0.96
N ALA A 150 -1.27 19.19 0.56
CA ALA A 150 -2.23 19.47 -0.50
C ALA A 150 -3.12 20.67 -0.16
N ARG A 151 -3.67 20.73 1.07
CA ARG A 151 -4.48 21.86 1.54
C ARG A 151 -3.68 23.16 1.71
N LYS A 152 -2.36 23.08 1.87
CA LYS A 152 -1.45 24.24 1.81
C LYS A 152 -1.09 24.67 0.39
N GLY A 153 -1.60 23.98 -0.63
CA GLY A 153 -1.30 24.28 -2.03
C GLY A 153 0.04 23.72 -2.52
N ILE A 154 0.73 22.90 -1.71
CA ILE A 154 2.06 22.35 -2.00
C ILE A 154 1.93 21.07 -2.84
N VAL A 155 2.68 21.00 -3.93
CA VAL A 155 2.88 19.78 -4.73
C VAL A 155 4.14 19.06 -4.25
N THR A 156 3.97 17.91 -3.63
CA THR A 156 5.08 17.10 -3.10
C THR A 156 5.72 16.24 -4.18
N ALA A 157 6.91 15.68 -3.89
CA ALA A 157 7.55 14.71 -4.77
C ALA A 157 6.68 13.48 -5.02
N GLU A 158 5.93 13.00 -4.02
CA GLU A 158 4.97 11.91 -4.22
C GLU A 158 3.81 12.30 -5.14
N MET A 159 3.29 13.53 -5.04
CA MET A 159 2.22 14.01 -5.92
C MET A 159 2.66 14.07 -7.39
N GLU A 160 3.90 14.51 -7.65
CA GLU A 160 4.45 14.44 -9.00
C GLU A 160 4.69 12.99 -9.45
N TYR A 161 5.25 12.16 -8.56
CA TYR A 161 5.53 10.74 -8.86
C TYR A 161 4.28 10.03 -9.36
N VAL A 162 3.16 10.16 -8.62
CA VAL A 162 1.90 9.49 -9.00
C VAL A 162 1.27 10.12 -10.24
N ALA A 163 1.40 11.42 -10.47
CA ALA A 163 0.90 12.05 -11.69
C ALA A 163 1.58 11.48 -12.95
N ILE A 164 2.91 11.32 -12.90
CA ILE A 164 3.67 10.69 -13.98
C ILE A 164 3.27 9.21 -14.11
N ARG A 165 3.18 8.49 -12.98
CA ARG A 165 2.86 7.04 -12.95
C ARG A 165 1.50 6.74 -13.59
N GLU A 166 0.48 7.53 -13.27
CA GLU A 166 -0.89 7.39 -13.79
C GLU A 166 -1.00 7.67 -15.29
N ASN A 167 -0.08 8.47 -15.85
CA ASN A 167 -0.10 8.79 -17.28
C ASN A 167 0.52 7.70 -18.14
N GLN A 168 1.40 6.84 -17.63
CA GLN A 168 2.08 5.79 -18.40
C GLN A 168 2.67 6.30 -19.75
N ARG A 169 3.23 7.53 -19.77
CA ARG A 169 3.73 8.22 -20.98
C ARG A 169 2.71 8.38 -22.11
N ILE A 170 1.42 8.51 -21.76
CA ILE A 170 0.38 8.60 -22.77
C ILE A 170 0.37 9.92 -23.55
N ASP A 171 0.96 10.97 -22.99
CA ASP A 171 1.26 12.22 -23.68
C ASP A 171 2.16 11.96 -24.89
N GLU A 172 3.29 11.27 -24.70
CA GLU A 172 4.23 10.92 -25.77
C GLU A 172 3.57 10.00 -26.82
N LEU A 173 2.78 9.02 -26.36
CA LEU A 173 2.07 8.12 -27.27
C LEU A 173 1.04 8.87 -28.11
N SER A 174 0.28 9.77 -27.48
CA SER A 174 -0.77 10.55 -28.15
C SER A 174 -0.18 11.49 -29.20
N GLU A 175 0.98 12.10 -28.92
CA GLU A 175 1.70 12.91 -29.92
C GLU A 175 2.18 12.09 -31.11
N ARG A 176 2.78 10.93 -30.86
CA ARG A 176 3.29 10.03 -31.91
C ARG A 176 2.20 9.41 -32.78
N MET A 177 0.99 9.20 -32.23
CA MET A 177 -0.07 8.43 -32.90
C MET A 177 -1.21 9.28 -33.46
N ARG A 178 -1.18 10.62 -33.45
CA ARG A 178 -2.25 11.43 -34.08
C ARG A 178 -2.35 11.12 -35.58
N PRO A 179 -3.52 10.64 -36.10
CA PRO A 179 -4.89 10.74 -35.56
C PRO A 179 -5.46 9.48 -34.84
N LEU A 180 -4.72 8.38 -34.75
CA LEU A 180 -5.12 7.11 -34.11
C LEU A 180 -5.23 7.17 -32.58
N SER A 181 -4.89 8.30 -31.95
CA SER A 181 -4.98 8.51 -30.50
C SER A 181 -6.41 8.77 -29.99
N ALA A 182 -7.42 8.75 -30.87
CA ALA A 182 -8.82 8.89 -30.50
C ALA A 182 -9.26 7.71 -29.61
N ARG A 183 -9.82 8.02 -28.44
CA ARG A 183 -10.33 7.03 -27.48
C ARG A 183 -11.83 6.88 -27.63
N HIS A 184 -12.35 5.65 -27.53
CA HIS A 184 -13.78 5.45 -27.33
C HIS A 184 -14.20 6.08 -26.00
N ARG A 185 -15.31 6.83 -26.01
CA ARG A 185 -15.83 7.46 -24.81
C ARG A 185 -16.51 6.39 -23.93
N GLY A 186 -15.96 6.16 -22.74
CA GLY A 186 -16.62 5.35 -21.71
C GLY A 186 -17.67 6.15 -20.92
N GLU A 187 -18.39 5.46 -20.03
CA GLU A 187 -19.28 6.06 -19.02
C GLU A 187 -18.59 5.99 -17.66
N SER A 188 -18.43 7.13 -16.99
CA SER A 188 -17.75 7.23 -15.69
C SER A 188 -18.70 7.47 -14.52
N PHE A 189 -20.00 7.58 -14.80
CA PHE A 189 -21.08 7.93 -13.86
C PHE A 189 -20.78 9.25 -13.12
N GLY A 190 -20.30 10.24 -13.86
CA GLY A 190 -19.99 11.59 -13.33
C GLY A 190 -18.65 11.70 -12.60
N ALA A 191 -17.69 10.78 -12.81
CA ALA A 191 -16.34 10.93 -12.29
C ALA A 191 -15.60 12.09 -12.98
N ASN A 192 -14.74 12.79 -12.24
CA ASN A 192 -13.95 13.92 -12.71
C ASN A 192 -12.56 13.47 -13.19
N VAL A 193 -12.54 12.53 -14.15
CA VAL A 193 -11.30 12.06 -14.78
C VAL A 193 -10.87 13.10 -15.84
N PRO A 194 -9.63 13.61 -15.81
CA PRO A 194 -9.17 14.58 -16.79
C PRO A 194 -9.26 14.04 -18.22
N ALA A 195 -9.79 14.85 -19.14
CA ALA A 195 -9.89 14.50 -20.56
C ALA A 195 -8.52 14.46 -21.26
N SER A 196 -7.52 15.15 -20.70
CA SER A 196 -6.14 15.19 -21.19
C SER A 196 -5.28 14.15 -20.46
N TYR A 197 -4.46 14.60 -19.51
CA TYR A 197 -3.52 13.81 -18.72
C TYR A 197 -3.56 14.30 -17.27
N ILE A 198 -3.11 13.45 -16.36
CA ILE A 198 -3.04 13.73 -14.93
C ILE A 198 -1.87 14.69 -14.66
N THR A 199 -2.12 15.84 -14.02
CA THR A 199 -1.07 16.77 -13.59
C THR A 199 -0.79 16.64 -12.09
N PRO A 200 0.40 17.05 -11.61
CA PRO A 200 0.68 17.12 -10.18
C PRO A 200 -0.31 18.03 -9.41
N GLU A 201 -0.79 19.11 -10.05
CA GLU A 201 -1.81 19.99 -9.48
C GLU A 201 -3.17 19.30 -9.35
N PHE A 202 -3.59 18.51 -10.35
CA PHE A 202 -4.83 17.74 -10.27
C PHE A 202 -4.76 16.71 -9.14
N VAL A 203 -3.63 16.02 -9.00
CA VAL A 203 -3.37 15.11 -7.88
C VAL A 203 -3.51 15.82 -6.55
N ARG A 204 -2.85 16.98 -6.39
CA ARG A 204 -2.95 17.81 -5.20
C ARG A 204 -4.40 18.19 -4.89
N ASP A 205 -5.17 18.62 -5.89
CA ASP A 205 -6.55 19.07 -5.71
C ASP A 205 -7.48 17.93 -5.27
N GLU A 206 -7.31 16.72 -5.84
CA GLU A 206 -8.07 15.53 -5.42
C GLU A 206 -7.74 15.12 -3.97
N ILE A 207 -6.46 15.21 -3.58
CA ILE A 207 -6.03 14.95 -2.20
C ILE A 207 -6.57 16.03 -1.25
N ALA A 208 -6.44 17.32 -1.58
CA ALA A 208 -6.92 18.42 -0.75
C ALA A 208 -8.43 18.34 -0.47
N ALA A 209 -9.19 17.89 -1.48
CA ALA A 209 -10.62 17.64 -1.40
C ALA A 209 -11.01 16.34 -0.67
N GLY A 210 -10.03 15.49 -0.31
CA GLY A 210 -10.29 14.21 0.35
C GLY A 210 -10.90 13.15 -0.55
N ARG A 211 -10.75 13.26 -1.89
CA ARG A 211 -11.25 12.29 -2.87
C ARG A 211 -10.18 11.29 -3.33
N ALA A 212 -8.93 11.53 -2.99
CA ALA A 212 -7.81 10.64 -3.23
C ALA A 212 -6.80 10.68 -2.08
N ILE A 213 -6.03 9.61 -1.94
CA ILE A 213 -4.95 9.49 -0.95
C ILE A 213 -3.69 8.92 -1.58
N ILE A 214 -2.54 9.26 -1.01
CA ILE A 214 -1.25 8.59 -1.26
C ILE A 214 -0.79 8.02 0.09
N PRO A 215 -0.98 6.71 0.34
CA PRO A 215 -0.54 6.09 1.59
C PRO A 215 0.99 5.99 1.59
N ALA A 216 1.64 6.80 2.43
CA ALA A 216 3.04 7.15 2.22
C ALA A 216 3.76 7.48 3.54
N ASN A 217 3.77 6.54 4.49
CA ASN A 217 4.36 6.77 5.81
C ASN A 217 5.84 7.21 5.68
N ILE A 218 6.24 8.20 6.49
CA ILE A 218 7.61 8.75 6.50
C ILE A 218 8.69 7.73 6.89
N ASN A 219 8.30 6.61 7.49
CA ASN A 219 9.15 5.49 7.86
C ASN A 219 9.16 4.35 6.83
N HIS A 220 8.46 4.50 5.69
CA HIS A 220 8.52 3.57 4.57
C HIS A 220 9.13 4.21 3.32
N PRO A 221 10.40 4.67 3.38
CA PRO A 221 11.02 5.33 2.24
C PRO A 221 11.28 4.41 1.04
N GLU A 222 11.21 3.10 1.22
CA GLU A 222 11.37 2.09 0.17
C GLU A 222 10.17 2.04 -0.80
N SER A 223 9.00 2.51 -0.36
CA SER A 223 7.78 2.53 -1.17
C SER A 223 7.92 3.45 -2.39
N GLU A 224 7.53 2.95 -3.57
CA GLU A 224 7.30 3.76 -4.76
C GLU A 224 5.88 4.34 -4.69
N PRO A 225 5.70 5.67 -4.65
CA PRO A 225 4.38 6.27 -4.44
C PRO A 225 3.32 5.82 -5.45
N MET A 226 2.09 5.67 -4.96
CA MET A 226 0.89 5.38 -5.74
C MET A 226 -0.30 6.14 -5.18
N ILE A 227 -1.35 6.34 -5.99
CA ILE A 227 -2.54 7.09 -5.62
C ILE A 227 -3.81 6.23 -5.70
N ILE A 228 -4.67 6.38 -4.70
CA ILE A 228 -5.98 5.71 -4.62
C ILE A 228 -7.05 6.79 -4.68
N GLY A 229 -7.93 6.72 -5.68
CA GLY A 229 -9.07 7.63 -5.82
C GLY A 229 -9.88 7.33 -7.06
N ARG A 230 -11.14 7.77 -7.08
CA ARG A 230 -12.11 7.45 -8.16
C ARG A 230 -11.67 7.93 -9.55
N ASN A 231 -10.88 9.01 -9.59
CA ASN A 231 -10.47 9.66 -10.83
C ASN A 231 -9.13 9.15 -11.41
N PHE A 232 -8.62 8.06 -10.85
CA PHE A 232 -7.33 7.44 -11.20
C PHE A 232 -7.55 5.99 -11.64
N LEU A 233 -6.49 5.29 -12.07
CA LEU A 233 -6.55 3.85 -12.34
C LEU A 233 -7.07 3.10 -11.10
N VAL A 234 -7.95 2.11 -11.31
CA VAL A 234 -8.40 1.23 -10.22
C VAL A 234 -7.19 0.48 -9.68
N LYS A 235 -7.07 0.44 -8.35
CA LYS A 235 -5.97 -0.20 -7.64
C LYS A 235 -6.42 -1.47 -6.95
N ILE A 236 -5.54 -2.45 -6.85
CA ILE A 236 -5.82 -3.74 -6.21
C ILE A 236 -4.88 -4.00 -5.02
N ASN A 237 -5.39 -4.71 -4.02
CA ASN A 237 -4.65 -5.10 -2.83
C ASN A 237 -4.48 -6.62 -2.79
N ALA A 238 -3.32 -7.11 -2.35
CA ALA A 238 -3.12 -8.52 -2.03
C ALA A 238 -2.90 -8.72 -0.52
N ASN A 239 -3.67 -9.63 0.07
CA ASN A 239 -3.49 -10.02 1.47
C ASN A 239 -2.43 -11.11 1.57
N ILE A 240 -1.43 -10.87 2.42
CA ILE A 240 -0.44 -11.85 2.85
C ILE A 240 -0.51 -11.97 4.38
N GLY A 241 0.44 -12.68 4.98
CA GLY A 241 0.51 -12.85 6.42
C GLY A 241 0.70 -14.30 6.82
N ASN A 242 1.41 -14.47 7.93
CA ASN A 242 1.60 -15.76 8.57
C ASN A 242 0.34 -16.16 9.37
N SER A 243 0.24 -17.44 9.69
CA SER A 243 -0.77 -17.92 10.63
C SER A 243 -0.10 -18.75 11.72
N ALA A 244 -0.80 -18.95 12.84
CA ALA A 244 -0.32 -19.82 13.92
C ALA A 244 -0.01 -21.27 13.47
N VAL A 245 -0.45 -21.68 12.28
CA VAL A 245 -0.35 -23.05 11.77
C VAL A 245 0.69 -23.21 10.65
N THR A 246 0.97 -22.15 9.88
CA THR A 246 1.77 -22.21 8.65
C THR A 246 2.49 -20.90 8.35
N SER A 247 3.56 -21.00 7.54
CA SER A 247 4.41 -19.94 7.01
C SER A 247 5.66 -19.58 7.82
N SER A 248 6.64 -18.95 7.17
CA SER A 248 7.88 -18.42 7.73
C SER A 248 8.13 -17.00 7.17
N ILE A 249 9.04 -16.24 7.80
CA ILE A 249 9.43 -14.90 7.34
C ILE A 249 9.83 -14.92 5.85
N GLU A 250 10.63 -15.91 5.44
CA GLU A 250 11.06 -16.07 4.05
C GLU A 250 9.89 -16.25 3.07
N GLU A 251 8.88 -17.04 3.44
CA GLU A 251 7.70 -17.26 2.63
C GLU A 251 6.81 -16.01 2.58
N GLU A 252 6.74 -15.21 3.64
CA GLU A 252 5.99 -13.95 3.64
C GLU A 252 6.62 -12.89 2.72
N VAL A 253 7.95 -12.77 2.73
CA VAL A 253 8.66 -11.86 1.82
C VAL A 253 8.46 -12.30 0.37
N GLU A 254 8.58 -13.60 0.05
CA GLU A 254 8.33 -14.06 -1.32
C GLU A 254 6.87 -13.84 -1.74
N LYS A 255 5.88 -14.05 -0.85
CA LYS A 255 4.48 -13.73 -1.18
C LYS A 255 4.29 -12.25 -1.49
N ALA A 256 4.95 -11.34 -0.77
CA ALA A 256 4.91 -9.91 -1.04
C ALA A 256 5.50 -9.58 -2.43
N VAL A 257 6.68 -10.13 -2.74
CA VAL A 257 7.35 -9.94 -4.04
C VAL A 257 6.51 -10.55 -5.17
N TRP A 258 5.97 -11.74 -4.98
CA TRP A 258 5.12 -12.41 -5.96
C TRP A 258 3.83 -11.64 -6.25
N ALA A 259 3.15 -11.16 -5.20
CA ALA A 259 1.92 -10.38 -5.35
C ALA A 259 2.17 -9.08 -6.13
N THR A 260 3.21 -8.32 -5.76
CA THR A 260 3.56 -7.06 -6.43
C THR A 260 4.04 -7.28 -7.85
N ARG A 261 4.79 -8.36 -8.11
CA ARG A 261 5.12 -8.80 -9.47
C ARG A 261 3.85 -8.97 -10.32
N HIS A 262 2.80 -9.57 -9.78
CA HIS A 262 1.56 -9.81 -10.51
C HIS A 262 0.55 -8.67 -10.50
N GLY A 263 0.97 -7.46 -10.08
CA GLY A 263 0.16 -6.25 -10.21
C GLY A 263 -0.55 -5.82 -8.93
N ALA A 264 -0.25 -6.40 -7.77
CA ALA A 264 -0.74 -5.85 -6.51
C ALA A 264 -0.18 -4.44 -6.31
N ASP A 265 -1.06 -3.45 -6.18
CA ASP A 265 -0.71 -2.04 -5.99
C ASP A 265 -0.44 -1.69 -4.52
N THR A 266 -1.01 -2.48 -3.62
CA THR A 266 -0.78 -2.45 -2.18
C THR A 266 -0.79 -3.88 -1.66
N ILE A 267 -0.19 -4.09 -0.49
CA ILE A 267 -0.28 -5.36 0.21
C ILE A 267 -0.76 -5.12 1.64
N MET A 268 -1.44 -6.10 2.23
CA MET A 268 -1.72 -6.09 3.66
C MET A 268 -1.07 -7.27 4.35
N ASP A 269 -0.32 -6.98 5.41
CA ASP A 269 0.14 -7.99 6.35
C ASP A 269 -0.98 -8.28 7.36
N LEU A 270 -1.64 -9.43 7.18
CA LEU A 270 -2.68 -9.93 8.08
C LEU A 270 -2.15 -11.05 9.00
N SER A 271 -0.83 -11.08 9.21
CA SER A 271 -0.15 -12.05 10.08
C SER A 271 -0.80 -12.16 11.45
N THR A 272 -1.02 -13.40 11.89
CA THR A 272 -1.51 -13.70 13.24
C THR A 272 -0.73 -14.87 13.84
N GLY A 273 -0.37 -14.74 15.11
CA GLY A 273 0.49 -15.69 15.83
C GLY A 273 1.82 -15.07 16.27
N ASN A 274 2.90 -15.84 16.19
CA ASN A 274 4.21 -15.44 16.68
C ASN A 274 4.93 -14.51 15.70
N ASN A 275 5.86 -13.71 16.23
CA ASN A 275 6.84 -12.92 15.46
C ASN A 275 6.25 -12.01 14.37
N ILE A 276 5.03 -11.49 14.62
CA ILE A 276 4.33 -10.55 13.72
C ILE A 276 5.18 -9.30 13.51
N HIS A 277 5.83 -8.80 14.56
CA HIS A 277 6.68 -7.62 14.49
C HIS A 277 7.87 -7.82 13.54
N GLU A 278 8.61 -8.91 13.72
CA GLU A 278 9.79 -9.23 12.92
C GLU A 278 9.40 -9.55 11.48
N THR A 279 8.37 -10.38 11.27
CA THR A 279 7.85 -10.72 9.93
C THR A 279 7.50 -9.46 9.15
N ARG A 280 6.77 -8.54 9.78
CA ARG A 280 6.39 -7.26 9.17
C ARG A 280 7.59 -6.38 8.84
N GLU A 281 8.60 -6.33 9.71
CA GLU A 281 9.83 -5.57 9.45
C GLU A 281 10.50 -6.05 8.16
N TRP A 282 10.63 -7.37 7.98
CA TRP A 282 11.16 -7.94 6.75
C TRP A 282 10.32 -7.60 5.51
N ILE A 283 8.99 -7.63 5.62
CA ILE A 283 8.09 -7.27 4.52
C ILE A 283 8.24 -5.79 4.13
N ILE A 284 8.17 -4.86 5.09
CA ILE A 284 8.23 -3.42 4.80
C ILE A 284 9.56 -3.07 4.13
N ARG A 285 10.68 -3.55 4.68
CA ARG A 285 12.01 -3.27 4.13
C ARG A 285 12.25 -3.88 2.75
N ASN A 286 11.42 -4.84 2.33
CA ASN A 286 11.55 -5.58 1.07
C ASN A 286 10.35 -5.41 0.12
N THR A 287 9.51 -4.38 0.31
CA THR A 287 8.36 -4.17 -0.57
C THR A 287 8.35 -2.73 -1.08
N ALA A 288 8.19 -2.56 -2.39
CA ALA A 288 8.15 -1.25 -3.03
C ALA A 288 6.72 -0.67 -3.14
N VAL A 289 5.72 -1.31 -2.55
CA VAL A 289 4.34 -0.82 -2.54
C VAL A 289 3.87 -0.53 -1.12
N PRO A 290 2.85 0.32 -0.93
CA PRO A 290 2.30 0.59 0.39
C PRO A 290 1.86 -0.69 1.12
N LEU A 291 2.19 -0.78 2.41
CA LEU A 291 1.79 -1.87 3.30
C LEU A 291 0.67 -1.40 4.24
N GLY A 292 -0.42 -2.16 4.28
CA GLY A 292 -1.46 -2.01 5.28
C GLY A 292 -1.45 -3.09 6.35
N THR A 293 -2.10 -2.81 7.48
CA THR A 293 -2.34 -3.79 8.55
C THR A 293 -3.72 -3.61 9.16
N VAL A 294 -4.09 -4.56 10.03
CA VAL A 294 -5.20 -4.40 10.97
C VAL A 294 -4.62 -4.39 12.39
N PRO A 295 -4.33 -3.22 13.00
CA PRO A 295 -3.59 -3.16 14.27
C PRO A 295 -4.21 -3.96 15.42
N ILE A 296 -5.53 -4.16 15.39
CA ILE A 296 -6.24 -4.95 16.41
C ILE A 296 -5.81 -6.42 16.45
N TYR A 297 -5.28 -6.97 15.34
CA TYR A 297 -4.82 -8.37 15.31
C TYR A 297 -3.58 -8.55 16.17
N GLN A 298 -2.58 -7.68 16.02
CA GLN A 298 -1.40 -7.72 16.87
C GLN A 298 -1.74 -7.34 18.33
N ALA A 299 -2.63 -6.37 18.53
CA ALA A 299 -3.08 -6.02 19.88
C ALA A 299 -3.74 -7.21 20.58
N LEU A 300 -4.53 -8.02 19.85
CA LEU A 300 -5.16 -9.23 20.39
C LEU A 300 -4.13 -10.30 20.78
N GLU A 301 -3.08 -10.49 20.00
CA GLU A 301 -2.00 -11.42 20.33
C GLU A 301 -1.23 -11.00 21.59
N LYS A 302 -1.02 -9.68 21.79
CA LYS A 302 -0.39 -9.14 23.02
C LYS A 302 -1.17 -9.46 24.30
N VAL A 303 -2.47 -9.78 24.19
CA VAL A 303 -3.33 -10.21 25.31
C VAL A 303 -3.71 -11.70 25.24
N GLY A 304 -2.95 -12.50 24.47
CA GLY A 304 -3.15 -13.95 24.40
C GLY A 304 -4.50 -14.36 23.81
N GLY A 305 -5.04 -13.61 22.85
CA GLY A 305 -6.28 -13.96 22.16
C GLY A 305 -7.56 -13.54 22.88
N LYS A 306 -7.47 -12.91 24.05
CA LYS A 306 -8.63 -12.52 24.86
C LYS A 306 -9.08 -11.11 24.52
N ALA A 307 -10.10 -11.01 23.67
CA ALA A 307 -10.64 -9.72 23.24
C ALA A 307 -10.99 -8.81 24.42
N GLU A 308 -11.59 -9.35 25.48
CA GLU A 308 -11.96 -8.64 26.72
C GLU A 308 -10.79 -7.98 27.45
N ASP A 309 -9.55 -8.45 27.25
CA ASP A 309 -8.36 -7.89 27.90
C ASP A 309 -7.74 -6.73 27.10
N LEU A 310 -8.30 -6.39 25.92
CA LEU A 310 -7.86 -5.25 25.13
C LEU A 310 -8.15 -3.92 25.86
N THR A 311 -7.17 -3.02 25.78
CA THR A 311 -7.24 -1.66 26.36
C THR A 311 -6.78 -0.63 25.33
N TRP A 312 -7.20 0.62 25.52
CA TRP A 312 -6.73 1.74 24.70
C TRP A 312 -5.20 1.87 24.75
N GLU A 313 -4.59 1.76 25.92
CA GLU A 313 -3.14 1.94 26.11
C GLU A 313 -2.33 0.92 25.31
N LEU A 314 -2.80 -0.33 25.27
CA LEU A 314 -2.16 -1.40 24.50
C LEU A 314 -2.34 -1.20 23.00
N TYR A 315 -3.54 -0.80 22.57
CA TYR A 315 -3.81 -0.51 21.17
C TYR A 315 -2.99 0.71 20.68
N ARG A 316 -2.94 1.78 21.48
CA ARG A 316 -2.12 2.97 21.26
C ARG A 316 -0.65 2.61 21.07
N ASP A 317 -0.09 1.77 21.93
CA ASP A 317 1.29 1.29 21.80
C ASP A 317 1.51 0.53 20.48
N THR A 318 0.51 -0.26 20.06
CA THR A 318 0.54 -1.01 18.80
C THR A 318 0.49 -0.11 17.57
N LEU A 319 -0.30 0.98 17.60
CA LEU A 319 -0.31 1.97 16.52
C LEU A 319 1.05 2.65 16.36
N ILE A 320 1.66 3.07 17.48
CA ILE A 320 2.98 3.72 17.48
C ILE A 320 4.04 2.76 16.94
N GLU A 321 4.05 1.51 17.42
CA GLU A 321 4.96 0.46 16.95
C GLU A 321 4.92 0.32 15.42
N GLN A 322 3.72 0.14 14.86
CA GLN A 322 3.57 -0.10 13.43
C GLN A 322 3.83 1.16 12.59
N ALA A 323 3.49 2.34 13.11
CA ALA A 323 3.79 3.60 12.44
C ALA A 323 5.30 3.89 12.39
N GLU A 324 6.05 3.52 13.44
CA GLU A 324 7.51 3.62 13.48
C GLU A 324 8.19 2.61 12.54
N GLN A 325 7.61 1.42 12.33
CA GLN A 325 8.10 0.45 11.35
C GLN A 325 7.90 0.91 9.89
N GLY A 326 6.86 1.72 9.63
CA GLY A 326 6.53 2.20 8.28
C GLY A 326 5.26 1.57 7.69
N VAL A 327 4.28 1.15 8.48
CA VAL A 327 2.97 0.79 7.92
C VAL A 327 2.30 2.03 7.34
N ASP A 328 1.84 1.98 6.08
CA ASP A 328 1.30 3.14 5.36
C ASP A 328 -0.18 3.40 5.62
N TYR A 329 -0.95 2.37 5.95
CA TYR A 329 -2.35 2.52 6.31
C TYR A 329 -2.85 1.50 7.32
N PHE A 330 -3.79 1.93 8.16
CA PHE A 330 -4.41 1.08 9.16
C PHE A 330 -5.87 0.84 8.87
N THR A 331 -6.28 -0.43 8.83
CA THR A 331 -7.69 -0.80 8.90
C THR A 331 -8.18 -0.73 10.35
N ILE A 332 -9.04 0.25 10.65
CA ILE A 332 -9.53 0.52 12.01
C ILE A 332 -11.05 0.42 12.04
N HIS A 333 -11.57 -0.49 12.86
CA HIS A 333 -13.00 -0.80 12.96
C HIS A 333 -13.70 0.11 13.98
N ALA A 334 -13.56 1.42 13.82
CA ALA A 334 -14.17 2.41 14.72
C ALA A 334 -15.69 2.54 14.54
N GLY A 335 -16.25 2.10 13.40
CA GLY A 335 -17.70 2.13 13.13
C GLY A 335 -18.52 1.02 13.80
N VAL A 336 -17.87 0.02 14.43
CA VAL A 336 -18.55 -1.07 15.14
C VAL A 336 -18.99 -0.60 16.51
N LEU A 337 -20.12 0.11 16.57
CA LEU A 337 -20.63 0.67 17.82
C LEU A 337 -21.46 -0.34 18.60
N LEU A 338 -21.46 -0.25 19.93
CA LEU A 338 -22.16 -1.17 20.84
C LEU A 338 -23.63 -1.34 20.45
N ARG A 339 -24.30 -0.23 20.11
CA ARG A 339 -25.71 -0.21 19.70
C ARG A 339 -26.00 -0.90 18.36
N TYR A 340 -24.98 -1.15 17.53
CA TYR A 340 -25.14 -1.83 16.24
C TYR A 340 -25.00 -3.35 16.36
N VAL A 341 -24.33 -3.87 17.40
CA VAL A 341 -24.13 -5.32 17.58
C VAL A 341 -25.45 -6.10 17.61
N PRO A 342 -26.54 -5.65 18.27
CA PRO A 342 -27.82 -6.35 18.22
C PRO A 342 -28.47 -6.41 16.83
N LEU A 343 -28.13 -5.46 15.94
CA LEU A 343 -28.69 -5.44 14.57
C LEU A 343 -28.22 -6.62 13.73
N THR A 344 -27.11 -7.28 14.12
CA THR A 344 -26.60 -8.45 13.40
C THR A 344 -27.18 -9.78 13.89
N ALA A 345 -28.07 -9.75 14.89
CA ALA A 345 -28.62 -10.97 15.51
C ALA A 345 -29.49 -11.80 14.54
N GLU A 346 -30.14 -11.14 13.58
CA GLU A 346 -31.01 -11.78 12.58
C GLU A 346 -30.28 -12.13 11.28
N ARG A 347 -28.97 -11.85 11.18
CA ARG A 347 -28.19 -12.20 9.99
C ARG A 347 -28.01 -13.70 9.85
N VAL A 348 -27.98 -14.16 8.60
CA VAL A 348 -27.68 -15.55 8.23
C VAL A 348 -26.24 -15.90 8.61
N THR A 349 -25.29 -14.99 8.34
CA THR A 349 -23.85 -15.23 8.59
C THR A 349 -23.27 -14.39 9.73
N GLY A 350 -24.08 -13.60 10.43
CA GLY A 350 -23.65 -12.78 11.55
C GLY A 350 -22.59 -11.74 11.18
N ILE A 351 -21.55 -11.63 12.02
CA ILE A 351 -20.40 -10.74 11.81
C ILE A 351 -19.24 -11.57 11.25
N VAL A 352 -18.92 -11.38 9.97
CA VAL A 352 -17.84 -12.11 9.29
C VAL A 352 -16.50 -11.37 9.26
N SER A 353 -16.48 -10.11 9.71
CA SER A 353 -15.21 -9.39 9.91
C SER A 353 -14.51 -9.89 11.16
N ARG A 354 -13.26 -10.37 11.03
CA ARG A 354 -12.44 -10.74 12.19
C ARG A 354 -12.20 -9.55 13.11
N GLY A 355 -11.82 -8.40 12.57
CA GLY A 355 -11.63 -7.18 13.36
C GLY A 355 -12.94 -6.66 13.96
N GLY A 356 -14.02 -6.71 13.18
CA GLY A 356 -15.35 -6.33 13.67
C GLY A 356 -15.88 -7.23 14.78
N SER A 357 -15.68 -8.55 14.69
CA SER A 357 -16.12 -9.49 15.72
C SER A 357 -15.30 -9.38 17.02
N ILE A 358 -14.00 -9.06 16.92
CA ILE A 358 -13.16 -8.73 18.10
C ILE A 358 -13.75 -7.51 18.82
N MET A 359 -14.05 -6.44 18.09
CA MET A 359 -14.64 -5.23 18.69
C MET A 359 -16.03 -5.46 19.24
N ALA A 360 -16.89 -6.21 18.54
CA ALA A 360 -18.21 -6.58 19.04
C ALA A 360 -18.11 -7.39 20.35
N LYS A 361 -17.19 -8.37 20.44
CA LYS A 361 -16.95 -9.14 21.66
C LYS A 361 -16.49 -8.25 22.81
N TRP A 362 -15.55 -7.33 22.56
CA TRP A 362 -15.09 -6.38 23.58
C TRP A 362 -16.22 -5.49 24.09
N CYS A 363 -17.02 -4.90 23.18
CA CYS A 363 -18.16 -4.06 23.54
C CYS A 363 -19.19 -4.80 24.40
N LEU A 364 -19.50 -6.06 24.06
CA LEU A 364 -20.43 -6.89 24.83
C LEU A 364 -19.88 -7.31 26.19
N ALA A 365 -18.60 -7.66 26.29
CA ALA A 365 -17.97 -8.07 27.54
C ALA A 365 -17.92 -6.94 28.57
N HIS A 366 -17.67 -5.71 28.13
CA HIS A 366 -17.58 -4.54 29.00
C HIS A 366 -18.88 -3.75 29.12
N HIS A 367 -19.84 -3.99 28.22
CA HIS A 367 -21.02 -3.16 28.02
C HIS A 367 -20.68 -1.66 27.89
N ARG A 368 -19.64 -1.38 27.09
CA ARG A 368 -19.10 -0.03 26.82
C ARG A 368 -19.04 0.23 25.33
N GLU A 369 -19.06 1.52 24.96
CA GLU A 369 -18.87 1.93 23.57
C GLU A 369 -17.46 1.61 23.09
N ASN A 370 -17.34 1.29 21.80
CA ASN A 370 -16.09 0.92 21.14
C ASN A 370 -14.96 1.92 21.43
N PHE A 371 -13.88 1.47 22.08
CA PHE A 371 -12.80 2.36 22.47
C PHE A 371 -12.07 2.98 21.25
N LEU A 372 -12.11 2.34 20.07
CA LEU A 372 -11.57 2.91 18.84
C LEU A 372 -12.37 4.13 18.38
N TYR A 373 -13.68 4.12 18.63
CA TYR A 373 -14.56 5.26 18.39
C TYR A 373 -14.34 6.35 19.42
N THR A 374 -14.29 6.00 20.71
CA THR A 374 -14.18 7.01 21.78
C THR A 374 -12.80 7.68 21.84
N HIS A 375 -11.74 7.02 21.36
CA HIS A 375 -10.38 7.56 21.27
C HIS A 375 -9.98 7.96 19.84
N PHE A 376 -10.93 8.11 18.92
CA PHE A 376 -10.64 8.36 17.50
C PHE A 376 -9.74 9.58 17.26
N GLU A 377 -9.91 10.66 18.03
CA GLU A 377 -9.06 11.86 17.94
C GLU A 377 -7.60 11.58 18.32
N GLU A 378 -7.37 10.77 19.36
CA GLU A 378 -6.00 10.38 19.74
C GLU A 378 -5.36 9.48 18.68
N ILE A 379 -6.15 8.63 18.02
CA ILE A 379 -5.71 7.83 16.86
C ILE A 379 -5.27 8.76 15.72
N CYS A 380 -6.07 9.78 15.40
CA CYS A 380 -5.73 10.78 14.39
C CYS A 380 -4.40 11.48 14.70
N GLU A 381 -4.16 11.91 15.94
CA GLU A 381 -2.91 12.58 16.32
C GLU A 381 -1.68 11.66 16.21
N ILE A 382 -1.83 10.36 16.48
CA ILE A 382 -0.76 9.37 16.25
C ILE A 382 -0.47 9.24 14.76
N MET A 383 -1.49 8.94 13.95
CA MET A 383 -1.32 8.65 12.52
C MET A 383 -0.79 9.86 11.74
N LYS A 384 -1.26 11.06 12.08
CA LYS A 384 -0.81 12.35 11.53
C LYS A 384 0.69 12.61 11.75
N ALA A 385 1.27 12.11 12.83
CA ALA A 385 2.68 12.29 13.13
C ALA A 385 3.61 11.48 12.21
N TYR A 386 3.07 10.53 11.43
CA TYR A 386 3.85 9.63 10.58
C TYR A 386 3.34 9.54 9.13
N ASP A 387 2.26 10.25 8.77
CA ASP A 387 1.56 10.13 7.48
C ASP A 387 0.97 8.73 7.22
N VAL A 388 0.38 8.12 8.25
CA VAL A 388 -0.39 6.88 8.10
C VAL A 388 -1.82 7.20 7.67
N SER A 389 -2.28 6.57 6.60
CA SER A 389 -3.65 6.74 6.09
C SER A 389 -4.66 5.88 6.85
N PHE A 390 -5.89 6.39 6.99
CA PHE A 390 -7.02 5.58 7.49
C PHE A 390 -7.59 4.70 6.39
N SER A 391 -7.83 3.43 6.73
CA SER A 391 -8.80 2.57 6.07
C SER A 391 -9.90 2.28 7.10
N LEU A 392 -11.02 2.99 7.03
CA LEU A 392 -12.11 2.75 7.97
C LEU A 392 -12.71 1.38 7.69
N GLY A 393 -12.64 0.49 8.68
CA GLY A 393 -12.97 -0.92 8.52
C GLY A 393 -14.47 -1.15 8.41
N ASP A 394 -14.84 -2.12 7.58
CA ASP A 394 -16.22 -2.59 7.38
C ASP A 394 -16.54 -3.76 8.32
N GLY A 395 -16.50 -3.48 9.62
CA GLY A 395 -16.68 -4.48 10.68
C GLY A 395 -18.02 -5.21 10.64
N LEU A 396 -19.05 -4.57 10.13
CA LEU A 396 -20.40 -5.09 9.94
C LEU A 396 -20.72 -5.35 8.47
N ARG A 397 -19.72 -5.59 7.60
CA ARG A 397 -19.99 -6.01 6.22
C ARG A 397 -20.82 -7.32 6.14
N PRO A 398 -21.61 -7.51 5.07
CA PRO A 398 -22.38 -8.74 4.88
C PRO A 398 -21.46 -9.91 4.49
N GLY A 399 -21.68 -11.08 5.12
CA GLY A 399 -21.00 -12.33 4.76
C GLY A 399 -21.77 -13.19 3.76
N SER A 400 -23.00 -12.80 3.43
CA SER A 400 -23.86 -13.48 2.48
C SER A 400 -24.74 -12.47 1.75
N ILE A 401 -25.29 -12.87 0.60
CA ILE A 401 -26.24 -12.04 -0.16
C ILE A 401 -27.50 -11.73 0.66
N ALA A 402 -27.93 -12.65 1.53
CA ALA A 402 -29.10 -12.45 2.38
C ALA A 402 -28.92 -11.30 3.39
N ASP A 403 -27.68 -11.04 3.80
CA ASP A 403 -27.33 -10.00 4.79
C ASP A 403 -26.97 -8.66 4.11
N ALA A 404 -26.94 -8.62 2.77
CA ALA A 404 -26.48 -7.46 2.02
C ALA A 404 -27.45 -6.29 2.14
N ASN A 405 -26.89 -5.10 2.33
CA ASN A 405 -27.60 -3.82 2.42
C ASN A 405 -28.56 -3.75 3.61
N ASP A 406 -28.29 -4.54 4.66
CA ASP A 406 -29.09 -4.51 5.88
C ASP A 406 -28.80 -3.26 6.73
N ARG A 407 -29.58 -3.13 7.82
CA ARG A 407 -29.47 -1.99 8.72
C ARG A 407 -28.12 -1.92 9.43
N ALA A 408 -27.51 -3.05 9.78
CA ALA A 408 -26.23 -3.08 10.47
C ALA A 408 -25.09 -2.55 9.58
N GLN A 409 -25.08 -2.94 8.30
CA GLN A 409 -24.09 -2.48 7.33
C GLN A 409 -24.19 -0.96 7.11
N PHE A 410 -25.38 -0.44 6.84
CA PHE A 410 -25.53 0.99 6.56
C PHE A 410 -25.38 1.87 7.81
N ALA A 411 -25.74 1.37 8.99
CA ALA A 411 -25.48 2.10 10.24
C ALA A 411 -23.98 2.29 10.51
N GLU A 412 -23.15 1.28 10.20
CA GLU A 412 -21.69 1.44 10.24
C GLU A 412 -21.20 2.40 9.16
N LEU A 413 -21.72 2.32 7.94
CA LEU A 413 -21.30 3.20 6.83
C LEU A 413 -21.61 4.69 7.09
N GLU A 414 -22.71 4.99 7.76
CA GLU A 414 -23.11 6.36 8.12
C GLU A 414 -22.28 6.95 9.28
N THR A 415 -21.63 6.10 10.08
CA THR A 415 -20.85 6.48 11.26
C THR A 415 -19.45 6.94 10.85
#